data_AF-A0A914VQC4-F1
#
_entry.id   AF-A0A914VQC4-F1
#
_cell.length_a   1.000
_cell.length_b   1.000
_cell.length_c   1.000
_cell.angle_alpha   90.00
_cell.angle_beta   90.00
_cell.angle_gamma   90.00
#
_symmetry.space_group_name_H-M   'P 1'
#
loop_
_entity.id
_entity.type
_entity.pdbx_description
1 polymer ?
#
loop_
_entity_poly.entity_id
_entity_poly.type
_entity_poly.pdbx_seq_one_letter_code
_entity_poly.pdbx_strand_id
1 'polypeptide(L)'
;NGKDSTFSIFDSFREGGEQGPPKIGFGYGLKNGQKVNVYTQQDPCPYQVVLVGPKSSQGQYEYVIMSNWAKYPVIGMVRDLDLYASKYRKEMEQELRKEGYLNILTNMLGGSLRFVDWRTCRNSQVTTGNIVGNILNGLLFG
;
A
#
# COMPACT_ATOMS: atom_id res chain seq x y z
N ASN A 1 5.67 -4.51 26.45
CA ASN A 1 6.15 -3.11 26.29
C ASN A 1 6.45 -2.82 24.82
N GLY A 2 5.41 -2.62 24.00
CA GLY A 2 5.59 -2.19 22.62
C GLY A 2 5.75 -0.68 22.59
N LYS A 3 6.92 -0.18 22.16
CA LYS A 3 7.13 1.26 22.02
C LYS A 3 6.23 1.80 20.91
N ASP A 4 5.53 2.89 21.22
CA ASP A 4 4.80 3.67 20.23
C ASP A 4 5.79 4.37 19.31
N SER A 5 5.44 4.48 18.03
CA SER A 5 6.31 5.12 17.04
C SER A 5 5.49 5.72 15.90
N THR A 6 6.06 6.73 15.27
CA THR A 6 5.48 7.42 14.11
C THR A 6 6.44 7.29 12.93
N PHE A 7 5.90 7.20 11.72
CA PHE A 7 6.68 7.21 10.48
C PHE A 7 6.00 8.07 9.41
N SER A 8 6.78 8.66 8.52
CA SER A 8 6.27 9.43 7.39
C SER A 8 5.91 8.52 6.22
N ILE A 9 4.90 8.92 5.45
CA ILE A 9 4.44 8.20 4.27
C ILE A 9 4.44 9.17 3.10
N PHE A 10 4.96 8.70 1.98
CA PHE A 10 5.00 9.42 0.71
C PHE A 10 4.41 8.50 -0.35
N ASP A 11 3.47 9.00 -1.13
CA ASP A 11 2.84 8.28 -2.23
C ASP A 11 2.97 9.09 -3.53
N SER A 12 3.11 8.40 -4.65
CA SER A 12 3.12 8.97 -5.98
C SER A 12 2.04 8.29 -6.81
N PHE A 13 1.02 9.05 -7.19
CA PHE A 13 -0.15 8.54 -7.93
C PHE A 13 -0.50 9.47 -9.10
N ARG A 14 -1.44 9.04 -9.95
CA ARG A 14 -1.99 9.86 -11.05
C ARG A 14 -3.46 10.16 -10.80
N GLU A 15 -3.83 11.44 -10.91
CA GLU A 15 -5.21 11.86 -10.69
C GLU A 15 -6.08 11.57 -11.92
N GLY A 16 -7.22 10.90 -11.75
CA GLY A 16 -8.13 10.61 -12.86
C GLY A 16 -7.74 9.39 -13.72
N GLY A 17 -6.75 8.60 -13.30
CA GLY A 17 -6.39 7.33 -13.95
C GLY A 17 -4.95 7.27 -14.48
N GLU A 18 -4.62 6.21 -15.23
CA GLU A 18 -3.25 5.92 -15.69
C GLU A 18 -2.63 7.02 -16.56
N GLN A 19 -3.46 7.81 -17.25
CA GLN A 19 -3.05 8.91 -18.13
C GLN A 19 -3.11 10.29 -17.44
N GLY A 20 -3.58 10.32 -16.19
CA GLY A 20 -3.73 11.53 -15.40
C GLY A 20 -2.39 12.21 -15.03
N PRO A 21 -2.41 13.50 -14.63
CA PRO A 21 -1.20 14.18 -14.17
C PRO A 21 -0.62 13.50 -12.90
N PRO A 22 0.71 13.39 -12.78
CA PRO A 22 1.34 12.84 -11.60
C PRO A 22 1.16 13.79 -10.41
N LYS A 23 0.91 13.22 -9.23
CA LYS A 23 0.80 13.92 -7.95
C LYS A 23 1.56 13.17 -6.87
N ILE A 24 2.02 13.92 -5.88
CA ILE A 24 2.63 13.39 -4.66
C ILE A 24 1.66 13.60 -3.50
N GLY A 25 1.42 12.53 -2.76
CA GLY A 25 0.67 12.53 -1.52
C GLY A 25 1.61 12.38 -0.33
N PHE A 26 1.23 13.00 0.78
CA PHE A 26 1.93 12.85 2.05
C PHE A 26 0.99 12.27 3.10
N GLY A 27 1.58 11.62 4.09
CA GLY A 27 0.87 11.01 5.18
C GLY A 27 1.80 10.65 6.33
N TYR A 28 1.21 10.04 7.35
CA TYR A 28 1.96 9.52 8.48
C TYR A 28 1.32 8.22 8.98
N GLY A 29 2.13 7.37 9.57
CA GLY A 29 1.69 6.16 10.22
C GLY A 29 1.99 6.18 11.71
N LEU A 30 1.06 5.63 12.49
CA LEU A 30 1.17 5.48 13.94
C LEU A 30 1.17 3.99 14.27
N LYS A 31 2.23 3.53 14.94
CA LYS A 31 2.30 2.21 15.53
C LYS A 31 2.06 2.33 17.02
N ASN A 32 0.96 1.73 17.49
CA ASN A 32 0.63 1.59 18.90
C ASN A 32 0.56 0.10 19.25
N GLY A 33 1.55 -0.38 20.02
CA GLY A 33 1.72 -1.81 20.28
C GLY A 33 1.90 -2.61 18.98
N GLN A 34 0.92 -3.47 18.67
CA GLN A 34 0.87 -4.28 17.44
C GLN A 34 0.03 -3.64 16.32
N LYS A 35 -0.74 -2.58 16.62
CA LYS A 35 -1.60 -1.93 15.63
C LYS A 35 -0.80 -0.86 14.89
N VAL A 36 -0.96 -0.83 13.57
CA VAL A 36 -0.39 0.22 12.71
C VAL A 36 -1.52 0.88 11.94
N ASN A 37 -1.69 2.18 12.12
CA ASN A 37 -2.66 3.00 11.40
C ASN A 37 -1.93 3.95 10.46
N VAL A 38 -2.48 4.16 9.29
CA VAL A 38 -1.94 4.96 8.19
C VAL A 38 -2.94 6.07 7.87
N TYR A 39 -2.48 7.30 7.96
CA TYR A 39 -3.23 8.52 7.66
C TYR A 39 -2.66 9.12 6.38
N THR A 40 -3.51 9.36 5.40
CA THR A 40 -3.13 9.98 4.12
C THR A 40 -3.89 11.29 3.97
N GLN A 41 -3.29 12.29 3.31
CA GLN A 41 -3.98 13.57 3.09
C GLN A 41 -5.24 13.46 2.23
N GLN A 42 -5.37 12.38 1.45
CA GLN A 42 -6.46 12.20 0.50
C GLN A 42 -7.70 11.55 1.11
N ASP A 43 -7.53 10.81 2.20
CA ASP A 43 -8.63 10.08 2.83
C ASP A 43 -8.81 10.53 4.28
N PRO A 44 -9.98 11.07 4.66
CA PRO A 44 -10.25 11.45 6.04
C PRO A 44 -10.29 10.24 6.99
N CYS A 45 -10.46 9.02 6.47
CA CYS A 45 -10.53 7.81 7.28
C CYS A 45 -9.19 7.06 7.25
N PRO A 46 -8.58 6.74 8.41
CA PRO A 46 -7.32 6.02 8.44
C PRO A 46 -7.47 4.57 8.01
N TYR A 47 -6.41 4.04 7.41
CA TYR A 47 -6.28 2.62 7.11
C TYR A 47 -5.49 1.92 8.21
N GLN A 48 -5.93 0.74 8.64
CA GLN A 48 -5.17 -0.10 9.54
C GLN A 48 -4.44 -1.17 8.73
N VAL A 49 -3.17 -1.45 9.07
CA VAL A 49 -2.46 -2.63 8.56
C VAL A 49 -3.08 -3.87 9.22
N VAL A 50 -3.60 -4.78 8.40
CA VAL A 50 -4.31 -5.98 8.84
C VAL A 50 -3.55 -7.27 8.53
N LEU A 51 -2.70 -7.26 7.50
CA LEU A 51 -1.85 -8.38 7.16
C LEU A 51 -0.52 -7.87 6.59
N VAL A 52 0.58 -8.55 6.94
CA VAL A 52 1.91 -8.32 6.36
C VAL A 52 2.46 -9.63 5.85
N GLY A 53 3.21 -9.57 4.75
CA GLY A 53 3.93 -10.71 4.22
C GLY A 53 5.18 -11.07 5.01
N PRO A 54 5.96 -12.04 4.53
CA PRO A 54 7.28 -12.30 5.09
C PRO A 54 8.22 -11.11 4.85
N LYS A 55 9.32 -11.08 5.61
CA LYS A 55 10.40 -10.11 5.39
C LYS A 55 11.41 -10.65 4.38
N SER A 56 11.86 -9.79 3.49
CA SER A 56 12.99 -10.02 2.59
C SER A 56 14.30 -10.11 3.37
N SER A 57 15.39 -10.47 2.69
CA SER A 57 16.74 -10.43 3.25
C SER A 57 17.16 -9.03 3.73
N GLN A 58 16.50 -7.99 3.24
CA GLN A 58 16.71 -6.59 3.64
C GLN A 58 15.81 -6.18 4.82
N GLY A 59 15.07 -7.12 5.42
CA GLY A 59 14.18 -6.87 6.55
C GLY A 59 12.88 -6.16 6.20
N GLN A 60 12.58 -6.01 4.90
CA GLN A 60 11.40 -5.30 4.41
C GLN A 60 10.27 -6.29 4.11
N TYR A 61 9.03 -5.93 4.44
CA TYR A 61 7.87 -6.77 4.12
C TYR A 61 7.64 -6.85 2.61
N GLU A 62 7.34 -8.05 2.10
CA GLU A 62 7.08 -8.31 0.67
C GLU A 62 5.72 -7.80 0.22
N TYR A 63 4.74 -7.79 1.12
CA TYR A 63 3.44 -7.16 0.90
C TYR A 63 2.86 -6.63 2.21
N VAL A 64 1.95 -5.67 2.08
CA VAL A 64 1.13 -5.14 3.18
C VAL A 64 -0.29 -5.00 2.71
N ILE A 65 -1.23 -5.44 3.55
CA ILE A 65 -2.65 -5.31 3.33
C ILE A 65 -3.18 -4.33 4.37
N MET A 66 -3.92 -3.34 3.89
CA MET A 66 -4.53 -2.32 4.72
C MET A 66 -6.04 -2.29 4.51
N SER A 67 -6.79 -2.06 5.58
CA SER A 67 -8.25 -1.98 5.53
C SER A 67 -8.72 -0.72 6.25
N ASN A 68 -9.83 -0.17 5.77
CA ASN A 68 -10.54 0.91 6.43
C ASN A 68 -11.87 0.38 6.96
N TRP A 69 -12.30 0.83 8.14
CA TRP A 69 -13.58 0.42 8.73
C TRP A 69 -14.79 1.04 8.00
N ALA A 70 -14.61 2.21 7.38
CA ALA A 70 -15.67 2.97 6.74
C ALA A 70 -15.79 2.70 5.23
N LYS A 71 -14.72 2.20 4.60
CA LYS A 71 -14.65 1.97 3.16
C LYS A 71 -14.08 0.58 2.90
N TYR A 72 -14.92 -0.34 2.45
CA TYR A 72 -14.48 -1.55 1.77
C TYR A 72 -14.04 -1.12 0.35
N PRO A 73 -12.75 -0.82 0.19
CA PRO A 73 -11.88 -1.91 -0.23
C PRO A 73 -10.67 -2.13 0.69
N VAL A 74 -10.25 -3.40 0.73
CA VAL A 74 -8.96 -3.81 1.24
C VAL A 74 -7.90 -3.44 0.20
N ILE A 75 -6.91 -2.65 0.59
CA ILE A 75 -5.81 -2.21 -0.28
C ILE A 75 -4.61 -3.11 -0.02
N GLY A 76 -4.17 -3.83 -1.04
CA GLY A 76 -2.94 -4.61 -1.01
C GLY A 76 -1.83 -3.92 -1.79
N MET A 77 -0.68 -3.70 -1.14
CA MET A 77 0.54 -3.23 -1.79
C MET A 77 1.59 -4.34 -1.76
N VAL A 78 2.20 -4.60 -2.92
CA VAL A 78 3.22 -5.64 -3.07
C VAL A 78 4.51 -4.99 -3.57
N ARG A 79 5.65 -5.47 -3.06
CA ARG A 79 6.97 -4.91 -3.39
C ARG A 79 7.41 -5.28 -4.80
N ASP A 80 7.26 -6.55 -5.14
CA ASP A 80 7.60 -7.14 -6.43
C ASP A 80 6.40 -7.93 -6.95
N LEU A 81 5.89 -7.53 -8.12
CA LEU A 81 4.69 -8.12 -8.72
C LEU A 81 4.92 -9.57 -9.16
N ASP A 82 6.11 -9.87 -9.67
CA ASP A 82 6.43 -11.19 -10.25
C ASP A 82 6.69 -12.21 -9.13
N LEU A 83 7.42 -11.81 -8.08
CA LEU A 83 7.61 -12.61 -6.88
C LEU A 83 6.28 -12.85 -6.14
N TYR A 84 5.46 -11.81 -6.02
CA TYR A 84 4.14 -11.94 -5.41
C TYR A 84 3.26 -12.92 -6.19
N ALA A 85 3.19 -12.77 -7.51
CA ALA A 85 2.36 -13.63 -8.36
C ALA A 85 2.80 -15.10 -8.32
N SER A 86 4.10 -15.36 -8.28
CA SER A 86 4.66 -16.72 -8.29
C SER A 86 4.61 -17.40 -6.92
N LYS A 87 4.77 -16.65 -5.82
CA LYS A 87 4.99 -17.23 -4.49
C LYS A 87 3.91 -16.93 -3.47
N TYR A 88 3.46 -15.68 -3.38
CA TYR A 88 2.67 -15.22 -2.22
C TYR A 88 1.18 -15.06 -2.48
N ARG A 89 0.76 -14.98 -3.76
CA ARG A 89 -0.64 -14.69 -4.12
C ARG A 89 -1.63 -15.65 -3.46
N LYS A 90 -1.44 -16.97 -3.62
CA LYS A 90 -2.38 -17.98 -3.10
C LYS A 90 -2.48 -17.93 -1.58
N GLU A 91 -1.33 -17.83 -0.91
CA GLU A 91 -1.25 -17.77 0.55
C GLU A 91 -1.96 -16.51 1.09
N MET A 92 -1.68 -15.35 0.50
CA MET A 92 -2.30 -14.09 0.87
C MET A 92 -3.82 -14.13 0.67
N GLU A 93 -4.30 -14.64 -0.47
CA GLU A 93 -5.73 -14.81 -0.73
C GLU A 93 -6.40 -15.76 0.27
N GLN A 94 -5.73 -16.83 0.69
CA GLN A 94 -6.25 -17.75 1.72
C GLN A 94 -6.35 -17.06 3.08
N GLU A 95 -5.33 -16.32 3.50
CA GLU A 95 -5.34 -15.61 4.77
C GLU A 95 -6.44 -14.54 4.79
N LEU A 96 -6.60 -13.77 3.70
CA LEU A 96 -7.70 -12.81 3.62
C LEU A 96 -9.08 -13.46 3.68
N ARG A 97 -9.26 -14.67 3.14
CA ARG A 97 -10.53 -15.42 3.27
C ARG A 97 -10.76 -15.86 4.70
N LYS A 98 -9.72 -16.40 5.35
CA LYS A 98 -9.75 -16.85 6.74
C LYS A 98 -10.09 -15.72 7.71
N GLU A 99 -9.53 -14.54 7.49
CA GLU A 99 -9.77 -13.34 8.31
C GLU A 99 -11.08 -12.59 7.91
N GLY A 100 -11.83 -13.10 6.93
CA GLY A 100 -13.13 -12.55 6.53
C GLY A 100 -13.08 -11.32 5.62
N TYR A 101 -11.88 -10.92 5.16
CA TYR A 101 -11.67 -9.83 4.21
C TYR A 101 -12.09 -10.17 2.78
N LEU A 102 -12.05 -11.45 2.41
CA LEU A 102 -12.56 -11.96 1.13
C LEU A 102 -13.74 -12.90 1.38
N ASN A 103 -14.95 -12.42 1.13
CA ASN A 103 -16.16 -13.20 1.36
C ASN A 103 -16.71 -13.84 0.06
N ILE A 104 -17.44 -14.95 0.19
CA ILE A 104 -18.04 -15.66 -0.96
C ILE A 104 -19.07 -14.77 -1.67
N LEU A 105 -19.82 -13.97 -0.91
CA LEU A 105 -20.76 -12.97 -1.44
C LEU A 105 -20.04 -11.89 -2.28
N THR A 106 -18.83 -11.50 -1.90
CA THR A 106 -18.01 -10.53 -2.64
C THR A 106 -17.62 -11.10 -4.01
N ASN A 107 -17.25 -12.38 -4.09
CA ASN A 107 -17.00 -13.06 -5.38
C ASN A 107 -18.26 -13.23 -6.24
N MET A 108 -19.42 -13.47 -5.63
CA MET A 108 -20.70 -13.65 -6.34
C MET A 108 -21.28 -12.33 -6.90
N LEU A 109 -20.98 -11.20 -6.25
CA LEU A 109 -21.43 -9.86 -6.65
C LEU A 109 -20.41 -9.12 -7.54
N GLY A 110 -19.39 -9.81 -8.08
CA GLY A 110 -18.36 -9.21 -8.93
C GLY A 110 -17.26 -8.45 -8.20
N GLY A 111 -17.26 -8.44 -6.87
CA GLY A 111 -16.17 -7.98 -6.00
C GLY A 111 -15.00 -8.95 -6.01
N SER A 112 -14.30 -9.02 -7.13
CA SER A 112 -13.03 -9.72 -7.23
C SER A 112 -11.89 -8.84 -6.70
N LEU A 113 -10.82 -9.47 -6.21
CA LEU A 113 -9.55 -8.77 -6.00
C LEU A 113 -9.12 -8.14 -7.33
N ARG A 114 -9.13 -6.81 -7.40
CA ARG A 114 -8.67 -6.08 -8.57
C ARG A 114 -7.17 -5.88 -8.47
N PHE A 115 -6.44 -6.59 -9.31
CA PHE A 115 -5.00 -6.42 -9.44
C PHE A 115 -4.69 -5.24 -10.35
N VAL A 116 -3.76 -4.39 -9.92
CA VAL A 116 -3.29 -3.23 -10.68
C VAL A 116 -1.79 -3.36 -10.83
N ASP A 117 -1.31 -3.32 -12.07
CA ASP A 117 0.12 -3.28 -12.36
C ASP A 117 0.55 -1.82 -12.47
N TRP A 118 1.25 -1.32 -11.45
CA TRP A 118 1.74 0.06 -11.44
C TRP A 118 2.76 0.35 -12.56
N ARG A 119 3.39 -0.68 -13.16
CA ARG A 119 4.36 -0.52 -14.25
C ARG A 119 3.73 0.14 -15.47
N THR A 120 2.41 0.02 -15.68
CA THR A 120 1.70 0.74 -16.76
C THR A 120 1.82 2.26 -16.61
N CYS A 121 1.88 2.76 -15.37
CA CYS A 121 2.09 4.17 -15.05
C CYS A 121 3.55 4.65 -15.24
N ARG A 122 4.50 3.72 -15.47
CA ARG A 122 5.94 4.02 -15.61
C ARG A 122 6.26 4.64 -16.97
N ASN A 123 5.56 4.27 -18.03
CA ASN A 123 5.84 4.74 -19.40
C ASN A 123 5.44 6.19 -19.66
N SER A 124 4.71 6.81 -18.73
CA SER A 124 4.36 8.24 -18.73
C SER A 124 5.24 9.06 -17.76
N GLN A 125 6.33 8.47 -17.25
CA GLN A 125 7.30 9.16 -16.38
C GLN A 125 8.05 10.25 -17.15
N VAL A 126 7.51 11.47 -17.10
CA VAL A 126 8.37 12.66 -17.03
C VAL A 126 9.14 12.56 -15.71
N THR A 127 10.39 12.09 -15.78
CA THR A 127 11.53 12.45 -14.92
C THR A 127 11.29 12.59 -13.41
N THR A 128 10.50 11.72 -12.77
CA THR A 128 10.22 11.81 -11.32
C THR A 128 11.34 11.26 -10.42
N GLY A 129 12.28 10.47 -10.96
CA GLY A 129 13.43 9.96 -10.18
C GLY A 129 14.30 11.07 -9.59
N ASN A 130 14.44 12.19 -10.28
CA ASN A 130 15.22 13.34 -9.80
C ASN A 130 14.46 14.18 -8.77
N ILE A 131 13.12 14.23 -8.83
CA ILE A 131 12.34 15.12 -7.97
C ILE A 131 12.19 14.53 -6.56
N VAL A 132 11.88 13.24 -6.43
CA VAL A 132 11.75 12.60 -5.12
C VAL A 132 13.10 12.53 -4.40
N GLY A 133 14.18 12.22 -5.12
CA GLY A 133 15.54 12.25 -4.56
C GLY A 133 15.97 13.65 -4.10
N ASN A 134 15.68 14.69 -4.89
CA ASN A 134 16.04 16.07 -4.53
C ASN A 134 15.18 16.63 -3.39
N ILE A 135 13.89 16.31 -3.33
CA ILE A 135 13.00 16.73 -2.23
C ILE A 135 13.37 16.00 -0.92
N LEU A 136 13.62 14.70 -0.97
CA LEU A 136 14.07 13.95 0.21
C LEU A 136 15.44 14.42 0.69
N ASN A 137 16.39 14.70 -0.22
CA ASN A 137 17.69 15.24 0.17
C ASN A 137 17.57 16.65 0.75
N GLY A 138 16.72 17.52 0.19
CA GLY A 138 16.47 18.86 0.74
C GLY A 138 15.74 18.88 2.09
N LEU A 139 14.91 17.87 2.38
CA LEU A 139 14.21 17.74 3.66
C LEU A 139 15.02 17.02 4.75
N LEU A 140 15.97 16.15 4.37
CA LEU A 140 16.76 15.35 5.31
C LEU A 140 18.16 15.92 5.58
N PHE A 141 18.70 16.72 4.66
CA PHE A 141 20.07 17.26 4.72
C PHE A 141 20.14 18.77 4.44
N GLY A 142 19.00 19.47 4.43
CA GLY A 142 18.91 20.93 4.37
C GLY A 142 18.93 21.58 5.73
#